data_AF-A0A3D2XJQ7-F1
#
_entry.id   AF-A0A3D2XJQ7-F1
#
_cell.length_a   1.000
_cell.length_b   1.000
_cell.length_c   1.000
_cell.angle_alpha   90.00
_cell.angle_beta   90.00
_cell.angle_gamma   90.00
#
_symmetry.space_group_name_H-M   'P 1'
#
loop_
_entity.id
_entity.type
_entity.pdbx_description
1 polymer ?
#
loop_
_entity_poly.entity_id
_entity_poly.type
_entity_poly.pdbx_seq_one_letter_code
_entity_poly.pdbx_strand_id
1 'polypeptide(L)' 'RGGGRSSARETACRVVAGAIAKQFLSGISITAYTSSVGTISLGENHHNLDLSKTESNIVRCP' A
#
# COMPACT_ATOMS: atom_id res chain seq x y z
N ARG A 1 -6.59 -16.70 -22.48
CA ARG A 1 -7.18 -16.06 -21.28
C ARG A 1 -6.05 -15.60 -20.37
N GLY A 2 -5.74 -14.30 -20.34
CA GLY A 2 -4.70 -13.72 -19.49
C GLY A 2 -5.30 -12.65 -18.58
N GLY A 3 -5.72 -13.02 -17.37
CA GLY A 3 -6.41 -12.11 -16.44
C GLY A 3 -5.50 -11.14 -15.70
N GLY A 4 -4.25 -11.56 -15.40
CA GLY A 4 -3.35 -10.77 -14.55
C GLY A 4 -2.88 -9.44 -15.15
N ARG A 5 -2.85 -9.31 -16.48
CA ARG A 5 -2.48 -8.05 -17.15
C ARG A 5 -3.63 -7.04 -17.18
N SER A 6 -4.87 -7.51 -17.08
CA SER A 6 -6.05 -6.63 -17.08
C SER A 6 -6.24 -5.98 -15.70
N SER A 7 -6.11 -6.75 -14.61
CA SER A 7 -6.36 -6.25 -13.26
C SER A 7 -5.38 -5.14 -12.84
N ALA A 8 -4.10 -5.28 -13.15
CA ALA A 8 -3.11 -4.24 -12.86
C ALA A 8 -3.38 -2.93 -13.63
N ARG A 9 -3.87 -3.04 -14.88
CA ARG A 9 -4.24 -1.86 -15.69
C ARG A 9 -5.45 -1.13 -15.13
N GLU A 10 -6.46 -1.84 -14.66
CA GLU A 10 -7.61 -1.23 -13.99
C GLU A 10 -7.19 -0.51 -12.69
N THR A 11 -6.28 -1.12 -11.92
CA THR A 11 -5.73 -0.50 -10.71
C THR A 11 -4.96 0.78 -11.02
N ALA A 12 -4.22 0.84 -12.13
CA ALA A 12 -3.46 2.04 -12.50
C ALA A 12 -4.35 3.29 -12.63
N CYS A 13 -5.54 3.16 -13.24
CA CYS A 13 -6.50 4.27 -13.32
C CYS A 13 -6.94 4.77 -11.93
N ARG A 14 -7.17 3.85 -10.98
CA ARG A 14 -7.55 4.19 -9.59
C ARG A 14 -6.40 4.85 -8.84
N VAL A 15 -5.17 4.41 -9.06
CA VAL A 15 -3.96 5.03 -8.47
C VAL A 15 -3.81 6.48 -8.93
N VAL A 16 -4.02 6.77 -10.22
CA VAL A 16 -3.96 8.15 -10.74
C VAL A 16 -5.02 9.03 -10.07
N ALA A 17 -6.27 8.57 -9.99
CA ALA A 17 -7.32 9.29 -9.29
C ALA A 17 -6.99 9.52 -7.80
N GLY A 18 -6.44 8.50 -7.13
CA GLY A 18 -5.98 8.60 -5.74
C GLY A 18 -4.83 9.60 -5.54
N ALA A 19 -3.90 9.68 -6.49
CA ALA A 19 -2.80 10.65 -6.44
C ALA A 19 -3.29 12.10 -6.57
N ILE A 20 -4.33 12.34 -7.39
CA ILE A 20 -5.00 13.64 -7.47
C ILE A 20 -5.71 13.93 -6.14
N ALA A 21 -6.49 12.97 -5.62
CA ALA A 21 -7.17 13.14 -4.33
C ALA A 21 -6.19 13.44 -3.18
N LYS A 22 -5.03 12.79 -3.15
CA LYS A 22 -3.98 13.04 -2.14
C LYS A 22 -3.45 14.48 -2.18
N GLN A 23 -3.42 15.12 -3.35
CA GLN A 23 -3.05 16.55 -3.46
C GLN A 23 -4.14 17.46 -2.87
N PHE A 24 -5.41 17.14 -3.09
CA PHE A 24 -6.53 17.88 -2.47
C PHE A 24 -6.58 17.72 -0.95
N LEU A 25 -6.16 16.56 -0.45
CA LEU A 25 -6.13 16.23 0.98
C LEU A 25 -4.75 16.50 1.62
N SER A 26 -4.06 17.57 1.22
CA SER A 26 -2.66 17.84 1.60
C SER A 26 -2.36 17.89 3.11
N GLY A 27 -3.37 18.04 3.97
CA GLY A 27 -3.24 17.95 5.43
C GLY A 27 -3.44 16.56 6.04
N ILE A 28 -3.76 15.54 5.23
CA ILE A 28 -4.03 14.17 5.67
C ILE A 28 -3.01 13.23 5.03
N SER A 29 -2.26 12.52 5.88
CA SER A 29 -1.37 11.46 5.42
C SER A 29 -2.09 10.12 5.37
N ILE A 30 -2.02 9.46 4.22
CA ILE A 30 -2.57 8.13 3.99
C ILE A 30 -1.40 7.22 3.60
N THR A 31 -1.14 6.22 4.43
CA THR A 31 -0.05 5.25 4.27
C THR A 31 -0.61 3.84 4.43
N ALA A 32 -0.08 2.89 3.66
CA ALA A 32 -0.43 1.48 3.73
C ALA A 32 0.83 0.64 3.85
N TYR A 33 0.70 -0.54 4.45
CA TYR A 33 1.80 -1.49 4.60
C TYR A 33 1.28 -2.92 4.62
N THR A 34 2.17 -3.88 4.43
CA THR A 34 1.82 -5.31 4.47
C THR A 34 1.91 -5.85 5.88
N SER A 35 0.79 -6.28 6.46
CA SER A 35 0.74 -6.89 7.80
C SER A 35 1.02 -8.39 7.80
N SER A 36 0.81 -9.07 6.67
CA SER A 36 0.94 -10.53 6.53
C SER A 36 1.16 -10.94 5.08
N VAL A 37 1.94 -12.00 4.88
CA VAL A 37 2.07 -12.70 3.59
C VAL A 37 2.04 -14.20 3.85
N GLY A 38 1.03 -14.88 3.30
CA GLY A 38 0.84 -16.31 3.50
C GLY A 38 0.63 -16.66 4.98
N THR A 39 1.52 -17.46 5.56
CA THR A 39 1.47 -17.87 6.98
C THR A 39 2.29 -16.97 7.90
N ILE A 40 2.99 -15.96 7.36
CA ILE A 40 3.82 -15.03 8.13
C ILE A 40 3.02 -13.77 8.40
N SER A 41 2.93 -13.35 9.66
CA SER A 41 2.17 -12.19 10.09
C SER A 41 2.91 -11.41 11.16
N LEU A 42 2.75 -10.09 11.16
CA LEU A 42 3.19 -9.23 12.25
C LEU A 42 2.36 -9.52 13.50
N GLY A 43 3.02 -9.74 14.63
CA GLY A 43 2.37 -9.91 15.95
C GLY A 43 2.17 -8.60 16.71
N GLU A 44 2.75 -7.51 16.20
CA GLU A 44 2.73 -6.18 16.81
C GLU A 44 1.46 -5.40 16.41
N ASN A 45 1.03 -4.49 17.29
CA ASN A 45 -0.10 -3.62 17.00
C ASN A 45 0.30 -2.48 16.04
N HIS A 46 -0.62 -2.07 15.16
CA HIS A 46 -0.37 -1.12 14.06
C HIS A 46 0.15 0.25 14.54
N HIS A 47 -0.15 0.63 15.79
CA HIS A 47 0.32 1.88 16.41
C HIS A 47 1.80 1.88 16.79
N ASN A 48 2.42 0.71 16.94
CA ASN A 48 3.81 0.59 17.40
C ASN A 48 4.82 0.44 16.24
N LEU A 49 4.33 0.46 15.00
CA LEU A 49 5.15 0.21 13.80
C LEU A 49 5.70 1.51 13.21
N ASP A 50 6.96 1.47 12.81
CA ASP A 50 7.62 2.55 12.09
C ASP A 50 7.31 2.47 10.60
N LEU A 51 6.23 3.13 10.17
CA LEU A 51 5.77 3.11 8.78
C LEU A 51 6.75 3.74 7.78
N SER A 52 7.79 4.44 8.24
CA SER A 52 8.82 5.02 7.37
C SER A 52 9.64 3.95 6.64
N LYS A 53 9.72 2.73 7.20
CA LYS A 53 10.47 1.60 6.63
C LYS A 53 9.72 0.83 5.55
N THR A 54 8.46 1.17 5.28
CA THR A 54 7.61 0.45 4.31
C THR A 54 8.17 0.41 2.89
N GLU A 55 8.98 1.39 2.48
CA GLU A 55 9.59 1.39 1.13
C GLU A 55 11.02 0.81 1.11
N SER A 56 11.52 0.29 2.24
CA SER A 56 12.87 -0.26 2.35
C SER A 56 13.01 -1.69 1.78
N ASN A 57 11.90 -2.38 1.54
CA ASN A 57 11.89 -3.78 1.08
C ASN A 57 10.75 -4.07 0.10
N ILE A 58 10.89 -5.18 -0.64
CA ILE A 58 9.98 -5.54 -1.74
C ILE A 58 8.57 -5.93 -1.31
N VAL A 59 8.39 -6.39 -0.06
CA VAL A 59 7.09 -6.81 0.46
C VAL A 59 6.35 -5.68 1.15
N ARG A 60 6.98 -4.50 1.29
CA ARG A 60 6.43 -3.30 1.91
C ARG A 60 5.94 -3.49 3.36
N CYS A 61 6.63 -4.33 4.10
CA CYS A 61 6.45 -4.48 5.55
C CYS A 61 7.32 -3.44 6.27
N PRO A 62 6.83 -2.70 7.28
CA PRO A 62 7.64 -1.79 8.08
C PRO A 62 8.63 -2.53 8.98
#